data_AF-A0A8U0TK36-F1
#
_entry.id   AF-A0A8U0TK36-F1
#
_cell.length_a   1.000
_cell.length_b   1.000
_cell.length_c   1.000
_cell.angle_alpha   90.00
_cell.angle_beta   90.00
_cell.angle_gamma   90.00
#
_symmetry.space_group_name_H-M   'P 1'
#
loop_
_entity.id
_entity.type
_entity.pdbx_description
1 polymer ?
#
loop_
_entity_poly.entity_id
_entity_poly.type
_entity_poly.pdbx_seq_one_letter_code
_entity_poly.pdbx_strand_id
1 'polypeptide(L)'
;MTNEEPLPKKVRLSESDMKTLTREELCVRWKQHEAYVQVLEVKYADLNSNDVTGLKESEEKLKQQQQEASRRENILVMRLATKEQEMQECTTQIQYLKQVQQPSAAQLRSSMVDPAINLFFLKMKGELELTKDKLEQAQNELSAWKFTPDRGPEGVGTVPEEVVTSETDMPCPPSAEARQLPY
;
A
#
# COMPACT_ATOMS: atom_id res chain seq x y z
N MET A 1 -44.89 31.60 39.18
CA MET A 1 -44.97 32.80 40.02
C MET A 1 -43.89 32.67 41.10
N THR A 2 -42.64 32.98 40.77
CA THR A 2 -41.54 32.99 41.76
C THR A 2 -41.56 34.36 42.41
N ASN A 3 -42.16 34.42 43.60
CA ASN A 3 -42.10 35.60 44.44
C ASN A 3 -40.68 35.64 45.04
N GLU A 4 -39.70 36.09 44.24
CA GLU A 4 -38.34 36.33 44.70
C GLU A 4 -38.38 37.53 45.65
N GLU A 5 -38.36 37.24 46.94
CA GLU A 5 -38.16 38.23 47.99
C GLU A 5 -36.82 38.94 47.73
N PRO A 6 -36.76 40.29 47.73
CA PRO A 6 -35.58 41.01 47.31
C PRO A 6 -34.38 40.64 48.18
N LEU A 7 -33.35 40.07 47.54
CA LEU A 7 -32.13 39.62 48.20
C LEU A 7 -31.58 40.70 49.14
N PRO A 8 -31.28 40.35 50.41
CA PRO A 8 -30.72 41.29 51.37
C PRO A 8 -29.48 41.95 50.77
N LYS A 9 -29.40 43.28 50.82
CA LYS A 9 -28.26 44.03 50.30
C LYS A 9 -27.15 44.03 51.33
N LYS A 10 -25.89 43.93 50.87
CA LYS A 10 -24.71 44.04 51.73
C LYS A 10 -24.74 45.37 52.47
N VAL A 11 -24.87 45.30 53.79
CA VAL A 11 -24.78 46.47 54.68
C VAL A 11 -23.30 46.82 54.86
N ARG A 12 -22.94 48.08 54.67
CA ARG A 12 -21.67 48.65 55.13
C ARG A 12 -21.94 49.67 56.22
N LEU A 13 -21.28 49.50 57.37
CA LEU A 13 -21.23 50.47 58.45
C LEU A 13 -19.82 51.07 58.49
N SER A 14 -19.74 52.40 58.51
CA SER A 14 -18.52 53.13 58.75
C SER A 14 -18.37 53.50 60.23
N GLU A 15 -17.16 53.87 60.65
CA GLU A 15 -16.92 54.28 62.04
C GLU A 15 -17.69 55.56 62.43
N SER A 16 -17.95 56.45 61.47
CA SER A 16 -18.81 57.62 61.67
C SER A 16 -20.26 57.23 61.96
N ASP A 17 -20.76 56.19 61.30
CA ASP A 17 -22.14 55.72 61.48
C ASP A 17 -22.38 55.18 62.90
N MET A 18 -21.34 54.62 63.53
CA MET A 18 -21.42 54.13 64.91
C MET A 18 -21.61 55.25 65.94
N LYS A 19 -21.22 56.49 65.59
CA LYS A 19 -21.33 57.67 66.46
C LYS A 19 -22.61 58.48 66.18
N THR A 20 -23.20 58.34 64.99
CA THR A 20 -24.33 59.15 64.54
C THR A 20 -25.66 58.41 64.55
N LEU A 21 -25.66 57.08 64.42
CA LEU A 21 -26.88 56.27 64.38
C LEU A 21 -27.43 56.00 65.78
N THR A 22 -28.76 55.93 65.85
CA THR A 22 -29.48 55.47 67.02
C THR A 22 -29.36 53.95 67.20
N ARG A 23 -29.66 53.48 68.41
CA ARG A 23 -29.61 52.06 68.74
C ARG A 23 -30.57 51.23 67.86
N GLU A 24 -31.73 51.77 67.58
CA GLU A 24 -32.76 51.16 66.74
C GLU A 24 -32.28 51.00 65.30
N GLU A 25 -31.64 52.04 64.73
CA GLU A 25 -31.09 52.01 63.37
C GLU A 25 -29.92 51.03 63.23
N LEU A 26 -29.07 50.92 64.25
CA LEU A 26 -28.01 49.91 64.31
C LEU A 26 -28.58 48.51 64.37
N CYS A 27 -29.64 48.29 65.16
CA CYS A 27 -30.32 47.00 65.26
C CYS A 27 -30.92 46.57 63.91
N VAL A 28 -31.56 47.50 63.18
CA VAL A 28 -32.09 47.22 61.84
C VAL A 28 -30.96 46.85 60.87
N ARG A 29 -29.86 47.59 60.88
CA ARG A 29 -28.70 47.30 60.01
C ARG A 29 -28.01 45.98 60.37
N TRP A 30 -27.94 45.63 61.65
CA TRP A 30 -27.44 44.33 62.09
C TRP A 30 -28.30 43.19 61.55
N LYS A 31 -29.63 43.27 61.71
CA LYS A 31 -30.57 42.26 61.20
C LYS A 31 -30.47 42.11 59.67
N GLN A 32 -30.32 43.23 58.95
CA GLN A 32 -30.09 43.19 57.50
C GLN A 32 -28.77 42.51 57.12
N HIS A 33 -27.71 42.74 57.90
CA HIS A 33 -26.42 42.08 57.71
C HIS A 33 -26.50 40.57 58.02
N GLU A 34 -27.16 40.17 59.11
CA GLU A 34 -27.41 38.76 59.42
C GLU A 34 -28.19 38.06 58.31
N ALA A 35 -29.27 38.67 57.81
CA ALA A 35 -30.04 38.13 56.70
C ALA A 35 -29.19 37.96 55.43
N TYR A 36 -28.30 38.93 55.14
CA TYR A 36 -27.37 38.83 54.02
C TYR A 36 -26.35 37.69 54.20
N VAL A 37 -25.78 37.54 55.40
CA VAL A 37 -24.84 36.44 55.71
C VAL A 37 -25.54 35.09 55.58
N GLN A 38 -26.74 34.94 56.12
CA GLN A 38 -27.51 33.70 56.05
C GLN A 38 -27.78 33.29 54.59
N VAL A 39 -28.15 34.22 53.72
CA VAL A 39 -28.34 33.96 52.28
C VAL A 39 -27.03 33.53 51.61
N LEU A 40 -25.90 34.15 51.96
CA LEU A 40 -24.59 33.74 51.42
C LEU A 40 -24.20 32.34 51.88
N GLU A 41 -24.44 31.99 53.14
CA GLU A 41 -24.15 30.67 53.70
C GLU A 41 -24.98 29.58 53.02
N VAL A 42 -26.28 29.82 52.83
CA VAL A 42 -27.16 28.90 52.09
C VAL A 42 -26.67 28.74 50.65
N LYS A 43 -26.41 29.85 49.95
CA LYS A 43 -25.92 29.80 48.57
C LYS A 43 -24.58 29.08 48.44
N TYR A 44 -23.68 29.26 49.39
CA TYR A 44 -22.39 28.57 49.43
C TYR A 44 -22.57 27.06 49.67
N ALA A 45 -23.46 26.68 50.60
CA ALA A 45 -23.77 25.28 50.85
C ALA A 45 -24.37 24.60 49.62
N ASP A 46 -25.31 25.27 48.93
CA ASP A 46 -25.96 24.76 47.71
C ASP A 46 -24.94 24.57 46.57
N LEU A 47 -24.09 25.57 46.32
CA LEU A 47 -23.00 25.50 45.33
C LEU A 47 -22.04 24.34 45.64
N ASN A 48 -21.69 24.17 46.91
CA ASN A 48 -20.71 23.16 47.31
C ASN A 48 -21.28 21.73 47.27
N SER A 49 -22.57 21.54 47.57
CA SER A 49 -23.15 20.18 47.57
C SER A 49 -23.50 19.70 46.16
N ASN A 50 -24.16 20.55 45.36
CA ASN A 50 -24.77 20.10 44.10
C ASN A 50 -23.83 20.29 42.92
N ASP A 51 -23.27 21.47 42.75
CA ASP A 51 -22.48 21.79 41.56
C ASP A 51 -21.11 21.11 41.62
N VAL A 52 -20.41 21.22 42.75
CA VAL A 52 -19.06 20.64 42.87
C VAL A 52 -19.10 19.11 42.82
N THR A 53 -20.05 18.48 43.51
CA THR A 53 -20.18 17.01 43.51
C THR A 53 -20.63 16.49 42.16
N GLY A 54 -21.66 17.10 41.56
CA GLY A 54 -22.16 16.70 40.25
C GLY A 54 -21.13 16.89 39.15
N LEU A 55 -20.34 17.98 39.19
CA LEU A 55 -19.25 18.19 38.24
C LEU A 55 -18.18 17.11 38.37
N LYS A 56 -17.76 16.74 39.58
CA LYS A 56 -16.77 15.66 39.80
C LYS A 56 -17.26 14.30 39.29
N GLU A 57 -18.51 13.95 39.56
CA GLU A 57 -19.10 12.71 39.05
C GLU A 57 -19.19 12.71 37.52
N SER A 58 -19.55 13.85 36.92
CA SER A 58 -19.61 14.00 35.47
C SER A 58 -18.22 13.90 34.81
N GLU A 59 -17.20 14.49 35.44
CA GLU A 59 -15.81 14.43 35.01
C GLU A 59 -15.30 12.99 35.06
N GLU A 60 -15.55 12.27 36.15
CA GLU A 60 -15.15 10.87 36.31
C GLU A 60 -15.83 9.98 35.26
N LYS A 61 -17.12 10.18 35.02
CA LYS A 61 -17.87 9.45 33.98
C LYS A 61 -17.31 9.72 32.58
N LEU A 62 -17.01 10.97 32.26
CA LEU A 62 -16.39 11.32 30.97
C LEU A 62 -15.01 10.69 30.82
N LYS A 63 -14.20 10.68 31.88
CA LYS A 63 -12.88 10.04 31.88
C LYS A 63 -12.97 8.54 31.65
N GLN A 64 -13.92 7.85 32.29
CA GLN A 64 -14.17 6.43 32.05
C GLN A 64 -14.62 6.16 30.60
N GLN A 65 -15.52 6.98 30.06
CA GLN A 65 -15.96 6.87 28.66
C GLN A 65 -14.80 7.08 27.69
N GLN A 66 -13.94 8.07 27.93
CA GLN A 66 -12.76 8.32 27.12
C GLN A 66 -11.79 7.12 27.14
N GLN A 67 -11.55 6.55 28.32
CA GLN A 67 -10.66 5.39 28.46
C GLN A 67 -11.20 4.16 27.70
N GLU A 68 -12.50 3.86 27.82
CA GLU A 68 -13.11 2.75 27.10
C GLU A 68 -13.17 3.01 25.59
N ALA A 69 -13.42 4.24 25.16
CA ALA A 69 -13.36 4.62 23.75
C ALA A 69 -11.95 4.40 23.17
N SER A 70 -10.91 4.87 23.87
CA SER A 70 -9.52 4.66 23.48
C SER A 70 -9.14 3.17 23.45
N ARG A 71 -9.62 2.38 24.42
CA ARG A 71 -9.42 0.92 24.43
C ARG A 71 -10.05 0.26 23.19
N ARG A 72 -11.26 0.65 22.82
CA ARG A 72 -11.96 0.15 21.63
C ARG A 72 -11.22 0.54 20.35
N GLU A 73 -10.77 1.78 20.26
CA GLU A 73 -9.98 2.27 19.13
C GLU A 73 -8.71 1.43 18.94
N ASN A 74 -7.94 1.18 20.00
CA ASN A 74 -6.73 0.36 19.93
C ASN A 74 -7.00 -1.07 19.41
N ILE A 75 -8.13 -1.67 19.82
CA ILE A 75 -8.55 -2.98 19.31
C ILE A 75 -8.88 -2.91 17.82
N LEU A 76 -9.57 -1.86 17.39
CA LEU A 76 -9.91 -1.67 15.97
C LEU A 76 -8.66 -1.47 15.13
N VAL A 77 -7.68 -0.69 15.60
CA VAL A 77 -6.39 -0.49 14.92
C VAL A 77 -5.66 -1.82 14.76
N MET A 78 -5.55 -2.62 15.82
CA MET A 78 -4.91 -3.94 15.74
C MET A 78 -5.62 -4.87 14.74
N ARG A 79 -6.96 -4.90 14.76
CA ARG A 79 -7.75 -5.71 13.81
C ARG A 79 -7.58 -5.22 12.38
N LEU A 80 -7.53 -3.91 12.17
CA LEU A 80 -7.31 -3.31 10.86
C LEU A 80 -5.94 -3.72 10.33
N ALA A 81 -4.88 -3.60 11.12
CA ALA A 81 -3.53 -4.03 10.75
C ALA A 81 -3.50 -5.52 10.36
N THR A 82 -4.19 -6.39 11.10
CA THR A 82 -4.31 -7.82 10.73
C THR A 82 -5.02 -7.99 9.38
N LYS A 83 -6.11 -7.25 9.12
CA LYS A 83 -6.80 -7.31 7.83
C LYS A 83 -5.97 -6.78 6.67
N GLU A 84 -5.19 -5.73 6.89
CA GLU A 84 -4.24 -5.21 5.90
C GLU A 84 -3.16 -6.23 5.57
N GLN A 85 -2.63 -6.93 6.59
CA GLN A 85 -1.67 -8.01 6.41
C GLN A 85 -2.29 -9.17 5.61
N GLU A 86 -3.47 -9.67 5.99
CA GLU A 86 -4.18 -10.73 5.25
C GLU A 86 -4.38 -10.36 3.76
N MET A 87 -4.70 -9.10 3.47
CA MET A 87 -4.88 -8.60 2.11
C MET A 87 -3.56 -8.57 1.32
N GLN A 88 -2.46 -8.17 1.96
CA GLN A 88 -1.12 -8.21 1.35
C GLN A 88 -0.68 -9.66 1.06
N GLU A 89 -0.95 -10.59 1.97
CA GLU A 89 -0.68 -12.02 1.79
C GLU A 89 -1.48 -12.59 0.61
N CYS A 90 -2.78 -12.28 0.53
CA CYS A 90 -3.63 -12.65 -0.61
C CYS A 90 -3.10 -12.09 -1.94
N THR A 91 -2.70 -10.81 -1.95
CA THR A 91 -2.10 -10.17 -3.14
C THR A 91 -0.83 -10.89 -3.58
N THR A 92 0.02 -11.26 -2.62
CA THR A 92 1.26 -12.02 -2.86
C THR A 92 0.95 -13.39 -3.45
N GLN A 93 -0.03 -14.10 -2.90
CA GLN A 93 -0.46 -15.41 -3.40
C GLN A 93 -1.02 -15.32 -4.83
N ILE A 94 -1.81 -14.29 -5.13
CA ILE A 94 -2.32 -14.03 -6.48
C ILE A 94 -1.15 -13.78 -7.45
N GLN A 95 -0.17 -12.96 -7.07
CA GLN A 95 0.99 -12.69 -7.91
C GLN A 95 1.80 -13.97 -8.18
N TYR A 96 2.03 -14.78 -7.14
CA TYR A 96 2.69 -16.06 -7.27
C TYR A 96 1.94 -17.00 -8.23
N LEU A 97 0.62 -17.16 -8.04
CA LEU A 97 -0.20 -18.00 -8.91
C LEU A 97 -0.20 -17.48 -10.34
N LYS A 98 -0.28 -16.17 -10.56
CA LYS A 98 -0.17 -15.57 -11.91
C LYS A 98 1.16 -15.90 -12.58
N GLN A 99 2.28 -15.90 -11.84
CA GLN A 99 3.58 -16.28 -12.40
C GLN A 99 3.63 -17.76 -12.77
N VAL A 100 3.13 -18.64 -11.88
CA VAL A 100 3.13 -20.10 -12.13
C VAL A 100 2.16 -20.49 -13.24
N GLN A 101 1.03 -19.80 -13.36
CA GLN A 101 -0.06 -20.13 -14.27
C GLN A 101 0.07 -19.45 -15.65
N GLN A 102 1.13 -18.68 -15.90
CA GLN A 102 1.44 -18.18 -17.24
C GLN A 102 2.49 -19.11 -17.89
N PRO A 103 2.07 -20.25 -18.49
CA PRO A 103 2.99 -21.09 -19.25
C PRO A 103 3.57 -20.24 -20.40
N SER A 104 4.89 -20.31 -20.56
CA SER A 104 5.54 -19.66 -21.70
C SER A 104 4.94 -20.17 -23.01
N ALA A 105 4.99 -19.34 -24.06
CA ALA A 105 4.52 -19.75 -25.37
C ALA A 105 5.17 -21.06 -25.87
N ALA A 106 6.40 -21.35 -25.44
CA ALA A 106 7.09 -22.61 -25.73
C ALA A 106 6.46 -23.82 -24.99
N GLN A 107 6.12 -23.65 -23.71
CA GLN A 107 5.41 -24.69 -22.94
C GLN A 107 4.02 -24.95 -23.50
N LEU A 108 3.27 -23.89 -23.85
CA LEU A 108 1.97 -24.03 -24.51
C LEU A 108 2.08 -24.80 -25.83
N ARG A 109 3.04 -24.44 -26.69
CA ARG A 109 3.30 -25.19 -27.94
C ARG A 109 3.63 -26.65 -27.64
N SER A 110 4.50 -26.93 -26.66
CA SER A 110 4.85 -28.30 -26.28
C SER A 110 3.68 -29.10 -25.72
N SER A 111 2.69 -28.47 -25.08
CA SER A 111 1.47 -29.13 -24.60
C SER A 111 0.45 -29.38 -25.71
N MET A 112 0.49 -28.61 -26.80
CA MET A 112 -0.40 -28.79 -27.97
C MET A 112 0.10 -29.83 -28.97
N VAL A 113 1.39 -30.15 -28.93
CA VAL A 113 1.98 -31.20 -29.77
C VAL A 113 1.91 -32.53 -29.01
N ASP A 114 1.51 -33.60 -29.70
CA ASP A 114 1.55 -34.95 -29.14
C ASP A 114 2.96 -35.27 -28.59
N PRO A 115 3.10 -35.89 -27.40
CA PRO A 115 4.41 -36.13 -26.78
C PRO A 115 5.39 -36.94 -27.63
N ALA A 116 4.90 -37.94 -28.37
CA ALA A 116 5.75 -38.75 -29.23
C ALA A 116 6.19 -37.94 -30.47
N ILE A 117 5.29 -37.17 -31.05
CA ILE A 117 5.59 -36.26 -32.17
C ILE A 117 6.59 -35.18 -31.75
N ASN A 118 6.39 -34.55 -30.58
CA ASN A 118 7.29 -33.53 -30.05
C ASN A 118 8.71 -34.06 -29.84
N LEU A 119 8.83 -35.30 -29.37
CA LEU A 119 10.12 -35.96 -29.19
C LEU A 119 10.86 -36.15 -30.53
N PHE A 120 10.14 -36.51 -31.60
CA PHE A 120 10.75 -36.60 -32.94
C PHE A 120 11.20 -35.23 -33.45
N PHE A 121 10.39 -34.18 -33.29
CA PHE A 121 10.82 -32.82 -33.67
C PHE A 121 12.07 -32.36 -32.91
N LEU A 122 12.15 -32.65 -31.61
CA LEU A 122 13.33 -32.32 -30.81
C LEU A 122 14.58 -33.08 -31.28
N LYS A 123 14.45 -34.38 -31.59
CA LYS A 123 15.55 -35.18 -32.13
C LYS A 123 16.00 -34.67 -33.50
N MET A 124 15.06 -34.44 -34.42
CA MET A 124 15.35 -33.92 -35.75
C MET A 124 16.05 -32.56 -35.68
N LYS A 125 15.59 -31.67 -34.81
CA LYS A 125 16.22 -30.37 -34.60
C LYS A 125 17.66 -30.54 -34.07
N GLY A 126 17.86 -31.41 -33.08
CA GLY A 126 19.19 -31.68 -32.53
C GLY A 126 20.15 -32.29 -33.55
N GLU A 127 19.68 -33.25 -34.35
CA GLU A 127 20.46 -33.83 -35.44
C GLU A 127 20.86 -32.78 -36.47
N LEU A 128 19.92 -31.92 -36.89
CA LEU A 128 20.16 -30.84 -37.85
C LEU A 128 21.18 -29.81 -37.36
N GLU A 129 21.07 -29.38 -36.11
CA GLU A 129 22.04 -28.45 -35.49
C GLU A 129 23.43 -29.10 -35.47
N LEU A 130 23.51 -30.38 -35.10
CA LEU A 130 24.77 -31.12 -35.04
C LEU A 130 25.41 -31.34 -36.41
N THR A 131 24.63 -31.54 -37.47
CA THR A 131 25.17 -31.57 -38.85
C THR A 131 25.62 -30.19 -39.29
N LYS A 132 24.89 -29.13 -38.92
CA LYS A 132 25.27 -27.76 -39.25
C LYS A 132 26.59 -27.37 -38.58
N ASP A 133 26.78 -27.71 -37.30
CA ASP A 133 28.02 -27.49 -36.57
C ASP A 133 29.19 -28.23 -37.22
N LYS A 134 28.99 -29.49 -37.62
CA LYS A 134 30.00 -30.28 -38.34
C LYS A 134 30.35 -29.67 -39.69
N LEU A 135 29.36 -29.16 -40.41
CA LEU A 135 29.57 -28.51 -41.71
C LEU A 135 30.36 -27.21 -41.52
N GLU A 136 29.99 -26.38 -40.54
CA GLU A 136 30.71 -25.16 -40.21
C GLU A 136 32.15 -25.45 -39.80
N GLN A 137 32.37 -26.48 -38.98
CA GLN A 137 33.71 -26.93 -38.61
C GLN A 137 34.51 -27.39 -39.83
N ALA A 138 33.96 -28.26 -40.67
CA ALA A 138 34.64 -28.75 -41.88
C ALA A 138 34.96 -27.60 -42.86
N GLN A 139 34.06 -26.63 -42.98
CA GLN A 139 34.27 -25.46 -43.82
C GLN A 139 35.34 -24.52 -43.24
N ASN A 140 35.33 -24.30 -41.92
CA ASN A 140 36.37 -23.55 -41.22
C ASN A 140 37.74 -24.22 -41.37
N GLU A 141 37.81 -25.54 -41.21
CA GLU A 141 39.02 -26.33 -41.47
C GLU A 141 39.49 -26.16 -42.91
N LEU A 142 38.63 -26.38 -43.92
CA LEU A 142 38.98 -26.21 -45.33
C LEU A 142 39.46 -24.78 -45.66
N SER A 143 38.82 -23.78 -45.05
CA SER A 143 39.24 -22.39 -45.18
C SER A 143 40.63 -22.16 -44.55
N ALA A 144 40.92 -22.79 -43.41
CA ALA A 144 42.24 -22.74 -42.78
C ALA A 144 43.31 -23.42 -43.64
N TRP A 145 42.98 -24.55 -44.28
CA TRP A 145 43.88 -25.23 -45.23
C TRP A 145 44.19 -24.39 -46.47
N LYS A 146 43.24 -23.57 -46.94
CA LYS A 146 43.47 -22.63 -48.06
C LYS A 146 44.48 -21.53 -47.75
N PHE A 147 44.76 -21.24 -46.47
CA PHE A 147 45.70 -20.21 -46.06
C PHE A 147 47.08 -20.74 -45.61
N THR A 148 47.31 -22.05 -45.62
CA THR A 148 48.67 -22.61 -45.47
C THR A 148 49.47 -22.40 -46.78
N PRO A 149 50.54 -21.59 -46.79
CA PRO A 149 51.20 -21.15 -48.04
C PRO A 149 52.00 -22.20 -48.82
N ASP A 150 52.01 -23.47 -48.44
CA ASP A 150 52.89 -24.46 -49.06
C ASP A 150 52.20 -25.21 -50.22
N ARG A 151 52.07 -24.54 -51.37
CA ARG A 151 52.15 -25.18 -52.70
C ARG A 151 52.78 -24.20 -53.70
N GLY A 152 54.11 -24.08 -53.63
CA GLY A 152 54.93 -23.57 -54.73
C GLY A 152 54.98 -24.57 -55.91
N PRO A 153 55.25 -24.11 -57.14
CA PRO A 153 54.95 -24.85 -58.35
C PRO A 153 56.14 -25.72 -58.80
N GLU A 154 55.91 -27.00 -59.05
CA GLU A 154 56.70 -27.77 -60.03
C GLU A 154 55.79 -28.74 -60.79
N GLY A 155 55.86 -28.67 -62.13
CA GLY A 155 55.74 -29.86 -62.97
C GLY A 155 54.38 -30.22 -63.59
N VAL A 156 54.06 -29.57 -64.71
CA VAL A 156 53.64 -30.16 -66.01
C VAL A 156 52.53 -31.24 -66.08
N GLY A 157 51.53 -30.94 -66.93
CA GLY A 157 50.60 -31.90 -67.58
C GLY A 157 49.23 -31.95 -66.88
N THR A 158 48.06 -31.77 -67.50
CA THR A 158 47.57 -32.02 -68.85
C THR A 158 46.24 -31.25 -69.04
N VAL A 159 45.81 -31.10 -70.30
CA VAL A 159 44.70 -30.27 -70.82
C VAL A 159 43.30 -30.92 -70.60
N PRO A 160 42.17 -30.35 -71.08
CA PRO A 160 41.05 -29.79 -70.32
C PRO A 160 39.79 -30.70 -70.27
N GLU A 161 38.82 -30.39 -69.40
CA GLU A 161 37.47 -30.95 -69.51
C GLU A 161 36.41 -29.88 -69.24
N GLU A 162 35.69 -29.48 -70.30
CA GLU A 162 34.40 -28.80 -70.21
C GLU A 162 33.33 -29.75 -69.65
N VAL A 163 32.34 -29.22 -68.92
CA VAL A 163 30.88 -29.36 -69.21
C VAL A 163 30.08 -28.68 -68.09
N VAL A 164 29.72 -27.42 -68.35
CA VAL A 164 28.36 -26.87 -68.52
C VAL A 164 27.16 -27.55 -67.79
N THR A 165 26.51 -26.73 -66.94
CA THR A 165 25.06 -26.62 -66.57
C THR A 165 24.44 -27.73 -65.71
N SER A 166 23.59 -27.45 -64.72
CA SER A 166 22.46 -26.52 -64.75
C SER A 166 22.14 -25.88 -63.38
N GLU A 167 22.29 -24.55 -63.32
CA GLU A 167 21.46 -23.70 -62.48
C GLU A 167 20.03 -23.74 -63.04
N THR A 168 19.12 -24.35 -62.30
CA THR A 168 17.69 -24.05 -62.43
C THR A 168 17.35 -23.14 -61.26
N ASP A 169 17.37 -21.84 -61.54
CA ASP A 169 16.71 -20.81 -60.75
C ASP A 169 15.27 -21.25 -60.44
N MET A 170 14.98 -21.49 -59.17
CA MET A 170 13.62 -21.46 -58.63
C MET A 170 13.48 -20.18 -57.81
N PRO A 171 12.59 -19.26 -58.21
CA PRO A 171 12.52 -17.94 -57.60
C PRO A 171 12.00 -18.03 -56.16
N CYS A 172 12.62 -17.26 -55.27
CA CYS A 172 12.07 -16.97 -53.94
C CYS A 172 10.61 -16.48 -54.08
N PRO A 173 9.67 -16.95 -53.25
CA PRO A 173 8.38 -16.30 -53.13
C PRO A 173 8.57 -14.89 -52.53
N PRO A 174 7.82 -13.88 -53.00
CA PRO A 174 7.92 -12.52 -52.47
C PRO A 174 7.47 -12.51 -51.00
N SER A 175 8.27 -11.82 -50.18
CA SER A 175 7.91 -11.48 -48.80
C SER A 175 6.62 -10.66 -48.83
N ALA A 176 5.53 -11.25 -48.35
CA ALA A 176 4.27 -10.54 -48.18
C ALA A 176 4.41 -9.52 -47.04
N GLU A 177 4.61 -8.26 -47.40
CA GLU A 177 4.24 -7.12 -46.58
C GLU A 177 2.71 -7.02 -46.42
N ALA A 178 2.33 -6.29 -45.36
CA ALA A 178 0.99 -5.92 -44.89
C ALA A 178 0.34 -6.95 -43.96
N ARG A 179 0.02 -6.63 -42.70
CA ARG A 179 -0.66 -5.40 -42.29
C ARG A 179 -0.26 -4.95 -40.88
N GLN A 180 0.25 -3.72 -40.77
CA GLN A 180 -0.12 -2.87 -39.64
C GLN A 180 -1.63 -2.67 -39.66
N LEU A 181 -2.29 -2.96 -38.55
CA LEU A 181 -3.57 -2.36 -38.21
C LEU A 181 -3.32 -1.34 -37.09
N PRO A 182 -3.59 -0.05 -37.32
CA PRO A 182 -3.78 0.90 -36.24
C PRO A 182 -5.28 1.01 -35.88
N TYR A 183 -5.51 1.09 -34.57
CA TYR A 183 -6.76 1.36 -33.83
C TYR A 183 -7.71 0.18 -33.59
#